data_AF-A0A1D6JMI3-F1
#
_entry.id   AF-A0A1D6JMI3-F1
#
_cell.length_a   1.000
_cell.length_b   1.000
_cell.length_c   1.000
_cell.angle_alpha   90.00
_cell.angle_beta   90.00
_cell.angle_gamma   90.00
#
_symmetry.space_group_name_H-M   'P 1'
#
loop_
_entity.id
_entity.type
_entity.pdbx_description
1 polymer ?
#
loop_
_entity_poly.entity_id
_entity_poly.type
_entity_poly.pdbx_seq_one_letter_code
_entity_poly.pdbx_strand_id
1 'polypeptide(L)'
;MLMLYQRDIQRVLSNLVLQCLMLKPSRLVDPLTVDLRNLNSLAKIMRQRRCERGALTLASAEVKFEIDSETHDPLDIGIYQIREANQMIEEFMLAANVSVAEKILKHFPLCSLLRRHPSPTKEMLEPLLRTASSIGLNLDVSSSKALAESLDNAKSNDPYFNKLIRILATRCMTQAVYFCSGDLTFSEYYHYGLAASLYTHFTSPIRRYAGLFPILRCSDA
;
A
#
# COMPACT_ATOMS: atom_id res chain seq x y z
N MET A 1 5.18 -3.36 3.67
CA MET A 1 6.46 -2.94 3.03
C MET A 1 6.27 -2.13 1.74
N LEU A 2 5.07 -1.98 1.17
CA LEU A 2 4.79 -1.08 0.03
C LEU A 2 4.78 0.43 0.41
N MET A 3 4.49 0.76 1.68
CA MET A 3 4.40 2.16 2.14
C MET A 3 5.72 2.77 2.63
N LEU A 4 6.78 1.99 2.87
CA LEU A 4 8.02 2.49 3.50
C LEU A 4 8.79 3.48 2.61
N TYR A 5 8.61 3.42 1.28
CA TYR A 5 9.49 4.08 0.32
C TYR A 5 8.86 5.28 -0.44
N GLN A 6 7.74 5.87 0.02
CA GLN A 6 7.09 7.03 -0.63
C GLN A 6 6.94 8.26 0.28
N ARG A 7 7.67 8.29 1.40
CA ARG A 7 7.42 9.16 2.54
C ARG A 7 7.60 10.67 2.31
N ASP A 8 8.60 11.12 1.54
CA ASP A 8 8.89 12.56 1.53
C ASP A 8 7.88 13.41 0.74
N ILE A 9 7.25 12.84 -0.30
CA ILE A 9 6.17 13.53 -1.04
C ILE A 9 4.88 13.52 -0.20
N GLN A 10 4.58 12.40 0.48
CA GLN A 10 3.46 12.33 1.41
C GLN A 10 3.62 13.29 2.60
N ARG A 11 4.85 13.55 3.08
CA ARG A 11 5.08 14.40 4.26
C ARG A 11 4.60 15.83 4.07
N VAL A 12 4.95 16.48 2.96
CA VAL A 12 4.60 17.90 2.70
C VAL A 12 3.13 18.04 2.28
N LEU A 13 2.65 17.16 1.40
CA LEU A 13 1.25 17.18 0.95
C LEU A 13 0.28 16.82 2.09
N SER A 14 0.67 15.91 3.00
CA SER A 14 -0.23 15.46 4.07
C SER A 14 -0.63 16.57 5.01
N ASN A 15 0.24 17.51 5.40
CA ASN A 15 -0.11 18.50 6.41
C ASN A 15 -1.11 19.55 5.89
N LEU A 16 -0.89 20.07 4.68
CA LEU A 16 -1.80 21.03 4.04
C LEU A 16 -3.15 20.36 3.72
N VAL A 17 -3.12 19.15 3.14
CA VAL A 17 -4.33 18.39 2.82
C VAL A 17 -5.09 18.01 4.09
N LEU A 18 -4.40 17.63 5.17
CA LEU A 18 -5.04 17.31 6.44
C LEU A 18 -5.74 18.53 7.03
N GLN A 19 -5.15 19.72 6.92
CA GLN A 19 -5.77 20.95 7.40
C GLN A 19 -7.07 21.24 6.64
N CYS A 20 -7.08 21.09 5.31
CA CYS A 20 -8.30 21.22 4.49
C CYS A 20 -9.36 20.15 4.80
N LEU A 21 -8.94 18.91 5.09
CA LEU A 21 -9.85 17.79 5.41
C LEU A 21 -10.43 17.86 6.83
N MET A 22 -9.67 18.33 7.82
CA MET A 22 -10.08 18.37 9.23
C MET A 22 -10.83 19.63 9.63
N LEU A 23 -10.72 20.73 8.86
CA LEU A 23 -11.48 21.94 9.14
C LEU A 23 -12.97 21.72 8.82
N LYS A 24 -13.82 22.01 9.82
CA LYS A 24 -15.29 21.87 9.74
C LYS A 24 -15.81 22.51 8.43
N PRO A 25 -16.81 21.90 7.76
CA PRO A 25 -17.32 22.37 6.47
C PRO A 25 -17.75 23.84 6.46
N SER A 26 -18.03 24.43 7.63
CA SER A 26 -18.43 25.83 7.80
C SER A 26 -17.29 26.86 7.80
N ARG A 27 -16.00 26.49 7.77
CA ARG A 27 -14.88 27.46 7.88
C ARG A 27 -13.98 27.61 6.65
N LEU A 28 -14.01 26.68 5.70
CA LEU A 28 -13.27 26.76 4.43
C LEU A 28 -14.08 26.12 3.29
N VAL A 29 -14.43 26.95 2.31
CA VAL A 29 -15.23 26.61 1.12
C VAL A 29 -14.52 27.06 -0.18
N ASP A 30 -13.20 27.29 -0.11
CA ASP A 30 -12.44 27.60 -1.32
C ASP A 30 -12.45 26.39 -2.29
N PRO A 31 -12.31 26.63 -3.61
CA PRO A 31 -12.39 25.56 -4.61
C PRO A 31 -11.45 24.39 -4.34
N LEU A 32 -10.23 24.65 -3.88
CA LEU A 32 -9.24 23.61 -3.60
C LEU A 32 -9.68 22.71 -2.43
N THR A 33 -10.23 23.29 -1.36
CA THR A 33 -10.77 22.49 -0.24
C THR A 33 -11.94 21.60 -0.68
N VAL A 34 -12.81 22.09 -1.57
CA VAL A 34 -13.91 21.29 -2.13
C VAL A 34 -13.36 20.13 -2.97
N ASP A 35 -12.40 20.38 -3.85
CA ASP A 35 -11.76 19.35 -4.67
C ASP A 35 -11.07 18.29 -3.83
N LEU A 36 -10.34 18.68 -2.78
CA LEU A 36 -9.68 17.72 -1.87
C LEU A 36 -10.69 16.83 -1.13
N ARG A 37 -11.85 17.37 -0.72
CA ARG A 37 -12.92 16.58 -0.10
C ARG A 37 -13.56 15.59 -1.08
N ASN A 38 -13.74 16.02 -2.33
CA ASN A 38 -14.24 15.15 -3.41
C ASN A 38 -13.24 14.01 -3.70
N LEU A 39 -11.96 14.34 -3.84
CA LEU A 39 -10.88 13.35 -4.01
C LEU A 39 -10.84 12.35 -2.84
N ASN A 40 -10.99 12.82 -1.60
CA ASN A 40 -11.02 11.94 -0.44
C ASN A 40 -12.25 11.00 -0.46
N SER A 41 -13.41 11.50 -0.86
CA SER A 41 -14.62 10.70 -1.00
C SER A 41 -14.46 9.61 -2.07
N LEU A 42 -13.86 9.95 -3.21
CA LEU A 42 -13.51 8.99 -4.27
C LEU A 42 -12.50 7.95 -3.77
N ALA A 43 -11.45 8.38 -3.05
CA ALA A 43 -10.46 7.48 -2.49
C ALA A 43 -11.08 6.46 -1.52
N LYS A 44 -12.05 6.85 -0.70
CA LYS A 44 -12.79 5.90 0.17
C LYS A 44 -13.51 4.83 -0.65
N ILE A 45 -14.19 5.21 -1.72
CA ILE A 45 -14.88 4.27 -2.63
C ILE A 45 -13.87 3.34 -3.31
N MET A 46 -12.76 3.87 -3.82
CA MET A 46 -11.70 3.09 -4.46
C MET A 46 -11.08 2.07 -3.49
N ARG A 47 -10.81 2.50 -2.26
CA ARG A 47 -10.28 1.63 -1.21
C ARG A 47 -11.25 0.51 -0.86
N GLN A 48 -12.53 0.83 -0.69
CA GLN A 48 -13.55 -0.15 -0.39
C GLN A 48 -13.59 -1.23 -1.49
N ARG A 49 -13.66 -0.84 -2.76
CA ARG A 49 -13.60 -1.77 -3.90
C ARG A 49 -12.33 -2.61 -3.91
N ARG A 50 -11.19 -2.02 -3.53
CA ARG A 50 -9.91 -2.72 -3.44
C ARG A 50 -9.91 -3.76 -2.32
N CYS A 51 -10.46 -3.44 -1.15
CA CYS A 51 -10.65 -4.40 -0.06
C CYS A 51 -11.63 -5.52 -0.44
N GLU A 52 -12.74 -5.21 -1.11
CA GLU A 52 -13.73 -6.19 -1.59
C GLU A 52 -13.14 -7.21 -2.59
N ARG A 53 -12.13 -6.79 -3.37
CA ARG A 53 -11.33 -7.65 -4.26
C ARG A 53 -10.30 -8.52 -3.50
N GLY A 54 -10.09 -8.29 -2.21
CA GLY A 54 -9.19 -9.05 -1.37
C GLY A 54 -7.81 -8.43 -1.17
N ALA A 55 -7.68 -7.11 -1.28
CA ALA A 55 -6.42 -6.45 -0.95
C ALA A 55 -6.14 -6.52 0.56
N LEU A 56 -4.90 -6.83 0.91
CA LEU A 56 -4.50 -7.04 2.29
C LEU A 56 -4.13 -5.70 2.95
N THR A 57 -4.85 -5.35 4.01
CA THR A 57 -4.45 -4.24 4.90
C THR A 57 -3.46 -4.78 5.94
N LEU A 58 -2.18 -4.73 5.63
CA LEU A 58 -1.12 -5.22 6.51
C LEU A 58 -0.49 -4.09 7.32
N ALA A 59 0.00 -4.43 8.52
CA ALA A 59 0.63 -3.48 9.43
C ALA A 59 2.14 -3.68 9.50
N SER A 60 2.87 -2.59 9.71
CA SER A 60 4.31 -2.59 9.98
C SER A 60 4.58 -1.80 11.26
N ALA A 61 5.56 -2.22 12.05
CA ALA A 61 6.04 -1.47 13.21
C ALA A 61 6.97 -0.35 12.71
N GLU A 62 6.40 0.75 12.25
CA GLU A 62 7.17 1.89 11.74
C GLU A 62 7.42 2.91 12.85
N VAL A 63 8.70 3.13 13.13
CA VAL A 63 9.20 4.03 14.15
C VAL A 63 9.68 5.34 13.50
N LYS A 64 9.43 6.47 14.17
CA LYS A 64 9.87 7.81 13.81
C LYS A 64 10.76 8.34 14.93
N PHE A 65 12.00 8.69 14.62
CA PHE A 65 12.87 9.39 15.55
C PHE A 65 12.57 10.88 15.52
N GLU A 66 12.43 11.48 16.70
CA GLU A 66 12.45 12.92 16.88
C GLU A 66 13.88 13.29 17.23
N ILE A 67 14.48 14.14 16.40
CA ILE A 67 15.90 14.51 16.49
C ILE A 67 15.94 15.99 16.82
N ASP A 68 16.79 16.35 17.78
CA ASP A 68 17.05 17.73 18.13
C ASP A 68 17.62 18.48 16.92
N SER A 69 17.05 19.64 16.60
CA SER A 69 17.45 20.40 15.42
C SER A 69 18.81 21.07 15.56
N GLU A 70 19.32 21.25 16.78
CA GLU A 70 20.59 21.92 17.05
C GLU A 70 21.71 20.93 17.38
N THR A 71 21.45 19.94 18.23
CA THR A 71 22.48 18.96 18.65
C THR A 71 22.54 17.73 17.76
N HIS A 72 21.52 17.50 16.92
CA HIS A 72 21.33 16.28 16.12
C HIS A 72 21.20 14.99 16.93
N ASP A 73 20.95 15.08 18.24
CA ASP A 73 20.71 13.92 19.09
C ASP A 73 19.25 13.44 19.01
N PRO A 74 18.99 12.12 19.10
CA PRO A 74 17.63 11.60 19.17
C PRO A 74 16.98 11.95 20.52
N LEU A 75 15.91 12.74 20.49
CA LEU A 75 15.14 13.17 21.64
C LEU A 75 14.10 12.11 22.05
N ASP A 76 13.38 11.57 21.07
CA ASP A 76 12.28 10.64 21.33
C ASP A 76 12.05 9.67 20.15
N ILE A 77 11.33 8.59 20.44
CA ILE A 77 10.99 7.52 19.52
C ILE A 77 9.46 7.41 19.46
N GLY A 78 8.86 8.00 18.43
CA GLY A 78 7.42 7.96 18.17
C GLY A 78 7.02 6.85 17.19
N ILE A 79 5.73 6.50 17.16
CA ILE A 79 5.15 5.62 16.14
C ILE A 79 4.57 6.48 15.01
N TYR A 80 4.89 6.15 13.75
CA TYR A 80 4.29 6.84 12.61
C TYR A 80 2.79 6.54 12.51
N GLN A 81 1.95 7.58 12.56
CA GLN A 81 0.50 7.46 12.38
C GLN A 81 0.09 7.78 10.95
N ILE A 82 -0.57 6.82 10.30
CA ILE A 82 -1.18 7.00 8.98
C ILE A 82 -2.42 7.88 9.12
N ARG A 83 -2.49 8.96 8.36
CA ARG A 83 -3.63 9.88 8.36
C ARG A 83 -4.49 9.68 7.13
N GLU A 84 -5.72 10.21 7.15
CA GLU A 84 -6.67 10.11 6.03
C GLU A 84 -6.08 10.63 4.71
N ALA A 85 -5.35 11.75 4.75
CA ALA A 85 -4.65 12.31 3.60
C ALA A 85 -3.63 11.32 2.99
N ASN A 86 -2.87 10.58 3.81
CA ASN A 86 -1.94 9.56 3.32
C ASN A 86 -2.68 8.48 2.55
N GLN A 87 -3.80 8.01 3.09
CA GLN A 87 -4.59 6.97 2.47
C GLN A 87 -5.28 7.47 1.19
N MET A 88 -5.70 8.74 1.13
CA MET A 88 -6.23 9.35 -0.10
C MET A 88 -5.16 9.33 -1.21
N ILE A 89 -3.97 9.86 -0.91
CA ILE A 89 -2.85 9.89 -1.86
C ILE A 89 -2.47 8.47 -2.31
N GLU A 90 -2.48 7.50 -1.39
CA GLU A 90 -2.19 6.10 -1.69
C GLU A 90 -3.14 5.53 -2.75
N GLU A 91 -4.45 5.73 -2.64
CA GLU A 91 -5.40 5.18 -3.62
C GLU A 91 -5.20 5.76 -5.02
N PHE A 92 -4.98 7.07 -5.13
CA PHE A 92 -4.71 7.69 -6.43
C PHE A 92 -3.38 7.24 -7.03
N MET A 93 -2.35 7.07 -6.19
CA MET A 93 -1.08 6.51 -6.65
C MET A 93 -1.24 5.07 -7.14
N LEU A 94 -1.98 4.23 -6.42
CA LEU A 94 -2.26 2.86 -6.83
C LEU A 94 -3.01 2.82 -8.16
N ALA A 95 -4.03 3.66 -8.34
CA ALA A 95 -4.76 3.76 -9.60
C ALA A 95 -3.86 4.19 -10.76
N ALA A 96 -3.05 5.23 -10.59
CA ALA A 96 -2.11 5.68 -11.62
C ALA A 96 -1.12 4.57 -12.01
N ASN A 97 -0.57 3.86 -11.01
CA ASN A 97 0.34 2.74 -11.22
C ASN A 97 -0.30 1.58 -12.01
N VAL A 98 -1.55 1.23 -11.70
CA VAL A 98 -2.29 0.18 -12.43
C VAL A 98 -2.58 0.62 -13.86
N SER A 99 -3.11 1.84 -14.06
CA SER A 99 -3.41 2.36 -15.40
C SER A 99 -2.18 2.44 -16.29
N VAL A 100 -1.03 2.85 -15.74
CA VAL A 100 0.24 2.86 -16.48
C VAL A 100 0.69 1.45 -16.80
N ALA A 101 0.56 0.49 -15.87
CA ALA A 101 0.92 -0.90 -16.12
C ALA A 101 0.11 -1.48 -17.30
N GLU A 102 -1.20 -1.24 -17.33
CA GLU A 102 -2.09 -1.66 -18.43
C GLU A 102 -1.69 -1.01 -19.76
N LYS A 103 -1.39 0.30 -19.73
CA LYS A 103 -0.98 1.05 -20.91
C LYS A 103 0.34 0.52 -21.47
N ILE A 104 1.39 0.36 -20.66
CA ILE A 104 2.70 -0.09 -21.15
C ILE A 104 2.64 -1.52 -21.65
N LEU A 105 1.94 -2.43 -20.96
CA LEU A 105 1.83 -3.83 -21.38
C LEU A 105 1.12 -3.95 -22.72
N LYS A 106 0.10 -3.11 -22.97
CA LYS A 106 -0.59 -3.07 -24.26
C LYS A 106 0.32 -2.66 -25.43
N HIS A 107 1.29 -1.76 -25.21
CA HIS A 107 2.16 -1.26 -26.28
C HIS A 107 3.45 -2.10 -26.40
N PHE A 108 3.92 -2.65 -25.27
CA PHE A 108 5.18 -3.37 -25.14
C PHE A 108 4.97 -4.72 -24.43
N PRO A 109 4.27 -5.68 -25.04
CA PRO A 109 3.83 -6.91 -24.37
C PRO A 109 4.99 -7.80 -23.90
N LEU A 110 6.15 -7.74 -24.55
CA LEU A 110 7.31 -8.59 -24.23
C LEU A 110 8.42 -7.87 -23.46
N CYS A 111 8.33 -6.55 -23.26
CA CYS A 111 9.41 -5.77 -22.65
C CYS A 111 8.95 -4.72 -21.63
N SER A 112 7.74 -4.87 -21.08
CA SER A 112 7.24 -4.00 -20.03
C SER A 112 7.85 -4.34 -18.68
N LEU A 113 8.39 -3.34 -17.98
CA LEU A 113 8.83 -3.49 -16.59
C LEU A 113 7.63 -3.44 -15.66
N LEU A 114 7.33 -4.57 -15.02
CA LEU A 114 6.21 -4.76 -14.13
C LEU A 114 6.69 -5.16 -12.73
N ARG A 115 5.78 -5.14 -11.76
CA ARG A 115 6.05 -5.53 -10.38
C ARG A 115 4.94 -6.42 -9.88
N ARG A 116 5.30 -7.61 -9.40
CA ARG A 116 4.38 -8.59 -8.82
C ARG A 116 4.68 -8.84 -7.36
N HIS A 117 3.72 -9.47 -6.69
CA HIS A 117 3.87 -9.96 -5.34
C HIS A 117 3.32 -11.39 -5.33
N PRO A 118 4.19 -12.41 -5.39
CA PRO A 118 3.76 -13.80 -5.44
C PRO A 118 2.96 -14.19 -4.19
N SER A 119 2.03 -15.13 -4.33
CA SER A 119 1.33 -15.69 -3.17
C SER A 119 2.34 -16.39 -2.23
N PRO A 120 2.23 -16.19 -0.90
CA PRO A 120 3.05 -16.93 0.05
C PRO A 120 2.74 -18.42 0.03
N THR A 121 3.77 -19.24 0.23
CA THR A 121 3.58 -20.69 0.33
C THR A 121 2.99 -21.07 1.69
N LYS A 122 2.47 -22.28 1.80
CA LYS A 122 1.87 -22.77 3.06
C LYS A 122 2.90 -22.79 4.19
N GLU A 123 4.14 -23.16 3.88
CA GLU A 123 5.25 -23.21 4.83
C GLU A 123 5.59 -21.83 5.40
N MET A 124 5.50 -20.78 4.57
CA MET A 124 5.73 -19.40 5.02
C MET A 124 4.64 -18.90 5.98
N LEU A 125 3.39 -19.35 5.78
CA LEU A 125 2.23 -18.98 6.61
C LEU A 125 2.07 -19.87 7.85
N GLU A 126 2.70 -21.04 7.88
CA GLU A 126 2.58 -22.00 8.98
C GLU A 126 2.88 -21.41 10.37
N PRO A 127 3.93 -20.57 10.56
CA PRO A 127 4.17 -19.91 11.84
C PRO A 127 3.01 -19.02 12.28
N LEU A 128 2.42 -18.26 11.36
CA LEU A 128 1.26 -17.40 11.62
C LEU A 128 0.06 -18.23 12.07
N LEU A 129 -0.22 -19.34 11.36
CA LEU A 129 -1.33 -20.24 11.69
C LEU A 129 -1.15 -20.88 13.06
N ARG A 130 0.05 -21.38 13.39
CA ARG A 130 0.35 -21.93 14.71
C ARG A 130 0.14 -20.91 15.82
N THR A 131 0.66 -19.69 15.65
CA THR A 131 0.47 -18.62 16.63
C THR A 131 -1.01 -18.25 16.77
N ALA A 132 -1.74 -18.10 15.67
CA ALA A 132 -3.17 -17.79 15.70
C ALA A 132 -3.99 -18.90 16.41
N SER A 133 -3.73 -20.17 16.11
CA SER A 133 -4.42 -21.28 16.76
C SER A 133 -4.13 -21.36 18.26
N SER A 134 -2.91 -21.04 18.70
CA SER A 134 -2.53 -21.06 20.12
C SER A 134 -3.30 -20.04 20.98
N ILE A 135 -3.84 -19.00 20.35
CA ILE A 135 -4.64 -17.94 20.99
C ILE A 135 -6.13 -18.03 20.61
N GLY A 136 -6.57 -19.16 20.05
CA GLY A 136 -7.96 -19.41 19.70
C GLY A 136 -8.48 -18.68 18.45
N LEU A 137 -7.59 -18.17 17.60
CA LEU A 137 -7.95 -17.57 16.31
C LEU A 137 -7.82 -18.58 15.17
N ASN A 138 -8.82 -18.62 14.29
CA ASN A 138 -8.77 -19.34 13.04
C ASN A 138 -8.58 -18.36 11.87
N LEU A 139 -7.46 -18.47 11.16
CA LEU A 139 -7.15 -17.63 9.99
C LEU A 139 -7.31 -18.47 8.72
N ASP A 140 -8.05 -17.94 7.75
CA ASP A 140 -8.22 -18.57 6.44
C ASP A 140 -7.16 -18.05 5.47
N VAL A 141 -6.30 -18.94 5.00
CA VAL A 141 -5.19 -18.62 4.07
C VAL A 141 -5.44 -19.11 2.64
N SER A 142 -6.67 -19.51 2.31
CA SER A 142 -7.03 -20.02 0.99
C SER A 142 -6.87 -18.98 -0.13
N SER A 143 -7.03 -17.70 0.18
CA SER A 143 -6.85 -16.58 -0.74
C SER A 143 -6.49 -15.31 0.01
N SER A 144 -6.02 -14.28 -0.71
CA SER A 144 -5.76 -12.97 -0.10
C SER A 144 -7.02 -12.36 0.50
N LYS A 145 -8.19 -12.60 -0.12
CA LYS A 145 -9.48 -12.13 0.38
C LYS A 145 -9.88 -12.83 1.68
N ALA A 146 -9.82 -14.15 1.72
CA ALA A 146 -10.14 -14.93 2.91
C ALA A 146 -9.20 -14.59 4.09
N LEU A 147 -7.92 -14.33 3.78
CA LEU A 147 -6.96 -13.86 4.77
C LEU A 147 -7.29 -12.44 5.25
N ALA A 148 -7.66 -11.53 4.35
CA ALA A 148 -8.08 -10.19 4.74
C ALA A 148 -9.30 -10.23 5.68
N GLU A 149 -10.33 -10.98 5.31
CA GLU A 149 -11.57 -11.11 6.08
C GLU A 149 -11.35 -11.77 7.44
N SER A 150 -10.56 -12.84 7.51
CA SER A 150 -10.23 -13.49 8.78
C SER A 150 -9.36 -12.59 9.68
N LEU A 151 -8.44 -11.81 9.12
CA LEU A 151 -7.69 -10.79 9.86
C LEU A 151 -8.57 -9.63 10.33
N ASP A 152 -9.57 -9.20 9.56
CA ASP A 152 -10.51 -8.15 9.97
C ASP A 152 -11.42 -8.61 11.13
N ASN A 153 -11.73 -9.91 11.18
CA ASN A 153 -12.52 -10.54 12.23
C ASN A 153 -11.71 -10.91 13.48
N ALA A 154 -10.37 -10.91 13.42
CA ALA A 154 -9.49 -11.19 14.54
C ALA A 154 -9.47 -10.03 15.56
N LYS A 155 -10.53 -9.94 16.37
CA LYS A 155 -10.72 -8.90 17.40
C LYS A 155 -10.53 -9.47 18.80
N SER A 156 -10.03 -8.63 19.69
CA SER A 156 -9.86 -8.91 21.12
C SER A 156 -10.19 -7.64 21.91
N ASN A 157 -10.24 -7.75 23.24
CA ASN A 157 -10.43 -6.60 24.13
C ASN A 157 -9.28 -5.59 24.06
N ASP A 158 -8.08 -6.04 23.64
CA ASP A 158 -6.94 -5.16 23.41
C ASP A 158 -6.99 -4.55 21.98
N PRO A 159 -7.08 -3.22 21.85
CA PRO A 159 -7.05 -2.54 20.55
C PRO A 159 -5.78 -2.81 19.73
N TYR A 160 -4.66 -3.18 20.37
CA TYR A 160 -3.39 -3.45 19.71
C TYR A 160 -3.31 -4.86 19.11
N PHE A 161 -4.14 -5.78 19.60
CA PHE A 161 -4.11 -7.20 19.21
C PHE A 161 -4.19 -7.42 17.70
N ASN A 162 -5.17 -6.78 17.05
CA ASN A 162 -5.36 -6.90 15.61
C ASN A 162 -4.13 -6.40 14.83
N LYS A 163 -3.51 -5.31 15.30
CA LYS A 163 -2.30 -4.75 14.70
C LYS A 163 -1.11 -5.72 14.84
N LEU A 164 -0.97 -6.38 15.98
CA LEU A 164 0.07 -7.37 16.22
C LEU A 164 -0.06 -8.58 15.28
N ILE A 165 -1.25 -9.14 15.13
CA ILE A 165 -1.50 -10.25 14.20
C ILE A 165 -1.21 -9.83 12.75
N ARG A 166 -1.59 -8.61 12.35
CA ARG A 166 -1.23 -8.08 11.03
C ARG A 166 0.28 -7.89 10.83
N ILE A 167 1.02 -7.51 11.86
CA ILE A 167 2.50 -7.43 11.79
C ILE A 167 3.09 -8.81 11.58
N LEU A 168 2.61 -9.83 12.29
CA LEU A 168 3.02 -11.23 12.08
C LEU A 168 2.68 -11.69 10.67
N ALA A 169 1.47 -11.42 10.19
CA ALA A 169 1.06 -11.74 8.83
C ALA A 169 1.98 -11.09 7.78
N THR A 170 2.37 -9.83 7.97
CA THR A 170 3.34 -9.15 7.09
C THR A 170 4.67 -9.89 6.99
N ARG A 171 5.16 -10.47 8.09
CA ARG A 171 6.45 -11.19 8.12
C ARG A 171 6.40 -12.53 7.40
N CYS A 172 5.22 -13.11 7.23
CA CYS A 172 4.99 -14.36 6.51
C CYS A 172 4.74 -14.17 5.01
N MET A 173 4.69 -12.92 4.51
CA MET A 173 4.50 -12.64 3.09
C MET A 173 5.81 -12.85 2.31
N THR A 174 5.68 -13.09 1.00
CA THR A 174 6.83 -13.11 0.09
C THR A 174 7.33 -11.69 -0.16
N GLN A 175 8.51 -11.59 -0.78
CA GLN A 175 8.99 -10.30 -1.27
C GLN A 175 8.33 -9.96 -2.61
N ALA A 176 7.86 -8.73 -2.75
CA ALA A 176 7.44 -8.22 -4.05
C ALA A 176 8.65 -7.94 -4.95
N VAL A 177 8.60 -8.40 -6.20
CA VAL A 177 9.72 -8.40 -7.15
C VAL A 177 9.34 -7.71 -8.46
N TYR A 178 10.33 -7.07 -9.09
CA TYR A 178 10.18 -6.60 -10.47
C TYR A 178 10.43 -7.75 -11.44
N PHE A 179 9.82 -7.67 -12.62
CA PHE A 179 10.00 -8.64 -13.69
C PHE A 179 9.74 -7.98 -15.05
N CYS A 180 10.27 -8.58 -16.11
CA CYS A 180 9.93 -8.20 -17.48
C CYS A 180 8.73 -9.02 -17.96
N SER A 181 7.79 -8.39 -18.67
CA SER A 181 6.61 -9.10 -19.19
C SER A 181 6.94 -10.20 -20.21
N GLY A 182 8.14 -10.22 -20.80
CA GLY A 182 8.56 -11.34 -21.65
C GLY A 182 8.97 -12.60 -20.88
N ASP A 183 9.27 -12.50 -19.58
CA ASP A 183 9.87 -13.59 -18.80
C ASP A 183 8.83 -14.51 -18.14
N LEU A 184 7.60 -14.04 -17.98
CA LEU A 184 6.55 -14.71 -17.19
C LEU A 184 5.24 -14.78 -17.95
N THR A 185 4.36 -15.68 -17.52
CA THR A 185 3.01 -15.78 -18.06
C THR A 185 2.04 -14.84 -17.34
N PHE A 186 0.93 -14.47 -17.99
CA PHE A 186 -0.04 -13.51 -17.44
C PHE A 186 -0.63 -13.94 -16.08
N SER A 187 -0.76 -15.23 -15.82
CA SER A 187 -1.22 -15.76 -14.52
C SER A 187 -0.26 -15.45 -13.36
N GLU A 188 1.01 -15.19 -13.66
CA GLU A 188 2.05 -14.91 -12.67
C GLU A 188 2.20 -13.42 -12.37
N TYR A 189 1.54 -12.53 -13.12
CA TYR A 189 1.66 -11.07 -12.96
C TYR A 189 0.97 -10.55 -11.70
N TYR A 190 0.08 -11.39 -11.14
CA TYR A 190 -0.78 -11.03 -10.04
C TYR A 190 0.01 -10.47 -8.83
N HIS A 191 -0.53 -9.41 -8.26
CA HIS A 191 0.03 -8.77 -7.09
C HIS A 191 -0.81 -9.11 -5.84
N TYR A 192 -0.44 -10.18 -5.15
CA TYR A 192 -1.17 -10.77 -4.01
C TYR A 192 -1.60 -9.74 -2.97
N GLY A 193 -0.67 -8.92 -2.46
CA GLY A 193 -0.99 -7.95 -1.41
C GLY A 193 -1.94 -6.82 -1.82
N LEU A 194 -2.03 -6.49 -3.12
CA LEU A 194 -2.86 -5.40 -3.63
C LEU A 194 -4.17 -5.91 -4.25
N ALA A 195 -4.31 -7.23 -4.39
CA ALA A 195 -5.36 -7.87 -5.19
C ALA A 195 -5.51 -7.25 -6.58
N ALA A 196 -4.40 -7.03 -7.27
CA ALA A 196 -4.35 -6.44 -8.61
C ALA A 196 -3.80 -7.45 -9.62
N SER A 197 -4.44 -7.58 -10.79
CA SER A 197 -3.97 -8.42 -11.89
C SER A 197 -2.66 -7.93 -12.49
N LEU A 198 -2.45 -6.62 -12.49
CA LEU A 198 -1.30 -5.97 -13.10
C LEU A 198 -0.88 -4.77 -12.26
N TYR A 199 0.42 -4.58 -12.10
CA TYR A 199 0.97 -3.48 -11.32
C TYR A 199 2.39 -3.11 -11.78
N THR A 200 2.72 -1.83 -11.71
CA THR A 200 4.09 -1.33 -11.86
C THR A 200 4.31 -0.14 -10.93
N HIS A 201 5.55 0.34 -10.82
CA HIS A 201 5.82 1.60 -10.15
C HIS A 201 6.04 2.71 -11.18
N PHE A 202 5.28 3.79 -11.04
CA PHE A 202 5.35 4.98 -11.88
C PHE A 202 5.44 6.26 -11.05
N THR A 203 4.70 6.37 -9.93
CA THR A 203 4.49 7.64 -9.20
C THR A 203 5.68 8.18 -8.38
N SER A 204 6.89 7.65 -8.54
CA SER A 204 8.06 8.08 -7.75
C SER A 204 9.40 7.96 -8.51
N PRO A 205 9.52 8.51 -9.73
CA PRO A 205 10.70 8.31 -10.58
C PRO A 205 11.98 8.89 -9.98
N ILE A 206 11.88 9.99 -9.22
CA ILE A 206 13.03 10.66 -8.56
C ILE A 206 13.82 9.71 -7.65
N ARG A 207 13.14 8.75 -7.00
CA ARG A 207 13.76 7.83 -6.02
C ARG A 207 13.77 6.37 -6.48
N ARG A 208 13.24 6.07 -7.66
CA ARG A 208 13.12 4.69 -8.17
C ARG A 208 13.40 4.69 -9.67
N TYR A 209 14.53 4.10 -10.05
CA TYR A 209 14.88 3.90 -11.46
C TYR A 209 13.79 3.15 -12.22
N ALA A 210 13.12 2.18 -11.58
CA ALA A 210 11.98 1.47 -12.16
C ALA A 210 10.83 2.40 -12.60
N GLY A 211 10.66 3.56 -11.95
CA GLY A 211 9.66 4.56 -12.35
C GLY A 211 10.04 5.35 -13.61
N LEU A 212 11.31 5.34 -14.02
CA LEU A 212 11.79 5.96 -15.26
C LEU A 212 11.55 5.08 -16.48
N PHE A 213 11.54 3.75 -16.32
CA PHE A 213 11.43 2.82 -17.45
C PHE A 213 10.11 2.96 -18.24
N PRO A 214 8.93 3.10 -17.59
CA PRO A 214 7.68 3.39 -18.30
C PRO A 214 7.70 4.73 -19.07
N ILE A 215 8.52 5.69 -18.62
CA ILE A 215 8.61 7.04 -19.20
C ILE A 215 9.53 7.01 -20.42
N LEU A 216 10.73 6.43 -20.29
CA LEU A 216 11.78 6.52 -21.30
C LEU A 216 11.47 5.77 -22.59
N ARG A 217 10.77 4.63 -22.53
CA ARG A 217 10.43 3.85 -23.74
C ARG A 217 9.16 4.30 -24.46
N CYS A 218 8.29 5.10 -23.81
CA CYS A 218 7.13 5.68 -24.49
C CYS A 218 7.48 6.89 -25.37
N SER A 219 8.64 7.52 -25.16
CA SER A 219 9.08 8.68 -25.93
C SER A 219 9.60 8.33 -27.33
N ASP A 220 9.98 7.07 -27.55
CA ASP A 220 10.55 6.56 -28.81
C ASP A 220 9.52 5.80 -29.68
N ALA A 221 8.22 5.89 -29.33
CA ALA A 221 7.10 5.26 -30.05
C ALA A 221 6.03 6.29 -30.43
#